data_AF-A0A938MFG2-F1
#
_entry.id   AF-A0A938MFG2-F1
#
_cell.length_a   1.000
_cell.length_b   1.000
_cell.length_c   1.000
_cell.angle_alpha   90.00
_cell.angle_beta   90.00
_cell.angle_gamma   90.00
#
_symmetry.space_group_name_H-M   'P 1'
#
loop_
_entity.id
_entity.type
_entity.pdbx_description
1 polymer ?
#
loop_
_entity_poly.entity_id
_entity_poly.type
_entity_poly.pdbx_seq_one_letter_code
_entity_poly.pdbx_strand_id
1 'polypeptide(L)'
;MTHRQRALAAMRGQPVDRLPFIARMELWYDFHARAGTLPPRYRGWSLWDIQRDLDFGIFGRGGTLFKQSFDNVEVREKPHGLETVTEYVTPVGTLSTRHVWTPELQEAGIRSYRVEHLVKQSSDYDVGTYVVEHTRLTPTFDEFAAFDRKVGEDGLTLPFIGYCPMHSLMHDYVGYEKFYLDLCDYPAKVERLHEALLALHRQVWRLAADSPAYAIEYDGNFDEAMTPPPIYEKYFLPTHLECADILHRSGKLMVAHTDGEMKKLLPLVAQSGYDVAEAFTPKPMTSYTISDARRAWGDRVTIWGGIPTVVLTSTFTDAHFEAFMLDLFRQAAPGHRFILGFGDNVPTDAVFDRLPTIRHLLARHGRIPIVVRQ
;
A
#
# COMPACT_ATOMS: atom_id res chain seq x y z
N MET A 1 22.58 -8.19 10.97
CA MET A 1 22.03 -7.36 9.87
C MET A 1 21.15 -6.26 10.47
N THR A 2 21.08 -5.08 9.85
CA THR A 2 20.13 -4.02 10.22
C THR A 2 18.71 -4.38 9.77
N HIS A 3 17.68 -3.62 10.18
CA HIS A 3 16.31 -3.84 9.69
C HIS A 3 16.23 -3.65 8.18
N ARG A 4 16.85 -2.58 7.66
CA ARG A 4 16.96 -2.31 6.23
C ARG A 4 17.62 -3.46 5.47
N GLN A 5 18.80 -3.91 5.93
CA GLN A 5 19.54 -5.00 5.28
C GLN A 5 18.74 -6.30 5.21
N ARG A 6 18.04 -6.67 6.29
CA ARG A 6 17.21 -7.88 6.31
C ARG A 6 16.02 -7.77 5.36
N ALA A 7 15.33 -6.63 5.36
CA ALA A 7 14.17 -6.44 4.49
C ALA A 7 14.59 -6.52 3.01
N LEU A 8 15.62 -5.77 2.60
CA LEU A 8 16.12 -5.82 1.21
C LEU A 8 16.61 -7.21 0.80
N ALA A 9 17.29 -7.93 1.70
CA ALA A 9 17.70 -9.31 1.44
C ALA A 9 16.49 -10.23 1.27
N ALA A 10 15.49 -10.14 2.15
CA ALA A 10 14.28 -10.95 2.08
C ALA A 10 13.48 -10.69 0.79
N MET A 11 13.31 -9.43 0.38
CA MET A 11 12.65 -9.08 -0.89
C MET A 11 13.34 -9.72 -2.11
N ARG A 12 14.68 -9.77 -2.08
CA ARG A 12 15.49 -10.39 -3.13
C ARG A 12 15.61 -11.92 -3.01
N GLY A 13 14.98 -12.53 -2.01
CA GLY A 13 15.13 -13.96 -1.72
C GLY A 13 16.52 -14.37 -1.24
N GLN A 14 17.31 -13.43 -0.73
CA GLN A 14 18.63 -13.69 -0.18
C GLN A 14 18.54 -14.18 1.27
N PRO A 15 19.56 -14.91 1.77
CA PRO A 15 19.60 -15.37 3.16
C PRO A 15 19.54 -14.22 4.18
N VAL A 16 18.84 -14.44 5.28
CA VAL A 16 18.73 -13.55 6.44
C VAL A 16 18.94 -14.33 7.73
N ASP A 17 19.45 -13.66 8.77
CA ASP A 17 19.73 -14.23 10.10
C ASP A 17 18.46 -14.48 10.94
N ARG A 18 17.42 -13.67 10.70
CA ARG A 18 16.12 -13.68 11.38
C ARG A 18 15.08 -13.07 10.44
N LEU A 19 13.81 -13.45 10.59
CA LEU A 19 12.71 -12.78 9.90
C LEU A 19 12.79 -11.26 10.12
N PRO A 20 12.87 -10.43 9.06
CA PRO A 20 12.69 -9.00 9.21
C PRO A 20 11.27 -8.70 9.68
N PHE A 21 11.12 -7.63 10.45
CA PHE A 21 9.83 -7.10 10.85
C PHE A 21 9.81 -5.62 10.53
N ILE A 22 9.01 -5.22 9.54
CA ILE A 22 8.76 -3.81 9.20
C ILE A 22 7.26 -3.61 9.16
N ALA A 23 6.77 -2.62 9.90
CA ALA A 23 5.35 -2.53 10.19
C ALA A 23 4.84 -1.09 10.28
N ARG A 24 3.55 -0.92 9.95
CA ARG A 24 2.85 0.36 9.97
C ARG A 24 2.05 0.50 11.26
N MET A 25 2.21 1.64 11.92
CA MET A 25 1.65 1.95 13.24
C MET A 25 1.11 3.38 13.35
N GLU A 26 1.06 4.10 12.23
CA GLU A 26 0.70 5.51 12.17
C GLU A 26 -0.70 5.77 12.70
N LEU A 27 -1.68 4.96 12.29
CA LEU A 27 -3.07 5.11 12.74
C LEU A 27 -3.22 5.00 14.26
N TRP A 28 -2.68 3.93 14.86
CA TRP A 28 -2.66 3.74 16.32
C TRP A 28 -1.95 4.91 17.02
N TYR A 29 -0.77 5.29 16.55
CA TYR A 29 0.01 6.34 17.20
C TYR A 29 -0.68 7.70 17.12
N ASP A 30 -1.16 8.11 15.95
CA ASP A 30 -1.78 9.42 15.76
C ASP A 30 -3.03 9.56 16.62
N PHE A 31 -3.87 8.52 16.69
CA PHE A 31 -5.03 8.49 17.57
C PHE A 31 -4.63 8.64 19.05
N HIS A 32 -3.75 7.77 19.56
CA HIS A 32 -3.40 7.78 20.98
C HIS A 32 -2.57 8.99 21.40
N ALA A 33 -1.76 9.55 20.50
CA ALA A 33 -1.02 10.78 20.74
C ALA A 33 -1.97 11.98 20.88
N ARG A 34 -2.97 12.10 19.99
CA ARG A 34 -3.99 13.16 20.05
C ARG A 34 -4.91 13.02 21.25
N ALA A 35 -5.35 11.80 21.55
CA ALA A 35 -6.22 11.50 22.68
C ALA A 35 -5.49 11.51 24.04
N GLY A 36 -4.15 11.61 24.05
CA GLY A 36 -3.36 11.56 25.29
C GLY A 36 -3.38 10.19 25.98
N THR A 37 -3.67 9.12 25.23
CA THR A 37 -3.86 7.75 25.72
C THR A 37 -2.70 6.81 25.39
N LEU A 38 -1.55 7.35 24.94
CA LEU A 38 -0.32 6.57 24.80
C LEU A 38 0.05 5.89 26.15
N PRO A 39 0.60 4.66 26.12
CA PRO A 39 1.07 3.98 27.33
C PRO A 39 2.00 4.90 28.14
N PRO A 40 1.93 4.90 29.49
CA PRO A 40 2.63 5.88 30.32
C PRO A 40 4.13 6.04 30.01
N ARG A 41 4.82 4.95 29.64
CA ARG A 41 6.25 4.96 29.29
C ARG A 41 6.59 5.69 27.99
N TYR A 42 5.63 5.86 27.08
CA TYR A 42 5.81 6.45 25.75
C TYR A 42 5.21 7.85 25.59
N ARG A 43 4.77 8.47 26.69
CA ARG A 43 4.26 9.84 26.64
C ARG A 43 5.36 10.78 26.14
N GLY A 44 5.07 11.53 25.08
CA GLY A 44 6.01 12.48 24.46
C GLY A 44 7.04 11.84 23.52
N TRP A 45 7.00 10.52 23.31
CA TRP A 45 7.85 9.84 22.34
C TRP A 45 7.29 9.98 20.93
N SER A 46 8.16 10.02 19.92
CA SER A 46 7.71 9.88 18.54
C SER A 46 7.34 8.43 18.20
N LEU A 47 6.57 8.21 17.15
CA LEU A 47 6.25 6.86 16.67
C LEU A 47 7.52 6.03 16.43
N TRP A 48 8.53 6.63 15.81
CA TRP A 48 9.77 5.92 15.48
C TRP A 48 10.59 5.58 16.72
N ASP A 49 10.51 6.39 17.79
CA ASP A 49 11.15 6.03 19.06
C ASP A 49 10.46 4.82 19.71
N ILE A 50 9.12 4.75 19.62
CA ILE A 50 8.36 3.57 20.08
C ILE A 50 8.72 2.34 19.26
N GLN A 51 8.78 2.46 17.92
CA GLN A 51 9.17 1.35 17.04
C GLN A 51 10.58 0.83 17.35
N ARG A 52 11.55 1.73 17.59
CA ARG A 52 12.91 1.36 18.01
C ARG A 52 12.93 0.59 19.34
N ASP A 53 12.17 1.04 20.34
CA ASP A 53 12.06 0.32 21.62
C ASP A 53 11.42 -1.08 21.47
N LEU A 54 10.47 -1.22 20.54
CA LEU A 54 9.84 -2.49 20.20
C LEU A 54 10.68 -3.39 19.28
N ASP A 55 11.86 -2.94 18.79
CA ASP A 55 12.64 -3.60 17.74
C ASP A 55 11.83 -3.85 16.45
N PHE A 56 10.93 -2.92 16.11
CA PHE A 56 10.16 -2.94 14.87
C PHE A 56 10.85 -2.04 13.85
N GLY A 57 11.04 -2.54 12.63
CA GLY A 57 11.58 -1.75 11.54
C GLY A 57 10.60 -0.66 11.12
N ILE A 58 11.12 0.53 10.84
CA ILE A 58 10.33 1.69 10.42
C ILE A 58 9.83 1.48 8.98
N PHE A 59 8.52 1.62 8.78
CA PHE A 59 7.89 1.68 7.46
C PHE A 59 7.86 3.13 6.97
N GLY A 60 8.81 3.52 6.11
CA GLY A 60 8.97 4.90 5.66
C GLY A 60 8.06 5.25 4.46
N ARG A 61 6.80 5.64 4.71
CA ARG A 61 5.81 5.96 3.66
C ARG A 61 5.70 7.45 3.27
N GLY A 62 6.60 8.30 3.78
CA GLY A 62 6.49 9.77 3.67
C GLY A 62 7.29 10.43 2.53
N GLY A 63 8.13 9.68 1.81
CA GLY A 63 8.95 10.23 0.73
C GLY A 63 8.24 10.18 -0.62
N THR A 64 8.09 11.32 -1.30
CA THR A 64 7.55 11.39 -2.67
C THR A 64 8.67 11.45 -3.70
N LEU A 65 8.50 10.76 -4.83
CA LEU A 65 9.48 10.77 -5.93
C LEU A 65 9.27 11.88 -6.94
N PHE A 66 8.06 12.43 -6.99
CA PHE A 66 7.69 13.52 -7.86
C PHE A 66 6.55 14.34 -7.25
N LYS A 67 6.39 15.57 -7.75
CA LYS A 67 5.22 16.43 -7.55
C LYS A 67 4.48 16.58 -8.87
N GLN A 68 3.16 16.71 -8.78
CA GLN A 68 2.30 17.00 -9.92
C GLN A 68 1.97 18.49 -9.95
N SER A 69 2.01 19.06 -11.15
CA SER A 69 1.45 20.38 -11.47
C SER A 69 0.68 20.29 -12.79
N PHE A 70 -0.05 21.34 -13.14
CA PHE A 70 -0.88 21.34 -14.34
C PHE A 70 -0.63 22.58 -15.19
N ASP A 71 -0.65 22.41 -16.51
CA ASP A 71 -0.66 23.50 -17.48
C ASP A 71 -2.11 23.80 -17.89
N ASN A 72 -2.54 25.07 -17.90
CA ASN A 72 -3.90 25.46 -18.31
C ASN A 72 -5.04 24.75 -17.54
N VAL A 73 -4.79 24.29 -16.31
CA VAL A 73 -5.82 23.79 -15.39
C VAL A 73 -5.70 24.56 -14.09
N GLU A 74 -6.79 25.22 -13.70
CA GLU A 74 -6.88 25.88 -12.41
C GLU A 74 -7.51 24.93 -11.39
N VAL A 75 -6.80 24.63 -10.31
CA VAL A 75 -7.31 23.80 -9.21
C VAL A 75 -7.80 24.70 -8.08
N ARG A 76 -9.07 24.57 -7.70
CA ARG A 76 -9.69 25.36 -6.63
C ARG A 76 -10.19 24.44 -5.53
N GLU A 77 -9.70 24.63 -4.31
CA GLU A 77 -10.20 23.93 -3.12
C GLU A 77 -11.14 24.83 -2.33
N LYS A 78 -12.33 24.34 -2.05
CA LYS A 78 -13.38 25.03 -1.30
C LYS A 78 -13.76 24.19 -0.08
N PRO A 79 -13.30 24.55 1.12
CA PRO A 79 -13.77 23.92 2.34
C PRO A 79 -15.21 24.35 2.63
N HIS A 80 -16.06 23.40 3.00
CA HIS A 80 -17.45 23.63 3.40
C HIS A 80 -17.79 22.81 4.65
N GLY A 81 -17.48 23.36 5.83
CA GLY A 81 -17.65 22.64 7.09
C GLY A 81 -16.76 21.40 7.15
N LEU A 82 -17.39 20.23 7.20
CA LEU A 82 -16.70 18.93 7.16
C LEU A 82 -16.48 18.42 5.73
N GLU A 83 -16.80 19.20 4.71
CA GLU A 83 -16.59 18.81 3.31
C GLU A 83 -15.45 19.61 2.69
N THR A 84 -14.81 19.03 1.69
CA THR A 84 -13.87 19.72 0.80
C THR A 84 -14.24 19.40 -0.63
N VAL A 85 -14.53 20.44 -1.41
CA VAL A 85 -14.76 20.33 -2.85
C VAL A 85 -13.52 20.83 -3.57
N THR A 86 -12.97 20.00 -4.45
CA THR A 86 -11.85 20.36 -5.33
C THR A 86 -12.35 20.44 -6.76
N GLU A 87 -12.23 21.62 -7.39
CA GLU A 87 -12.61 21.85 -8.79
C GLU A 87 -11.36 21.91 -9.68
N TYR A 88 -11.43 21.29 -10.84
CA TYR A 88 -10.44 21.35 -11.91
C TYR A 88 -11.07 22.11 -13.07
N VAL A 89 -10.74 23.40 -13.20
CA VAL A 89 -11.28 24.28 -14.24
C VAL A 89 -10.35 24.26 -15.44
N THR A 90 -10.88 23.84 -16.58
CA THR A 90 -10.14 23.73 -17.85
C THR A 90 -10.85 24.50 -18.97
N PRO A 91 -10.20 24.77 -20.11
CA PRO A 91 -10.85 25.36 -21.27
C PRO A 91 -11.97 24.50 -21.89
N VAL A 92 -11.98 23.19 -21.61
CA VAL A 92 -12.94 22.24 -22.21
C VAL A 92 -14.05 21.80 -21.25
N GLY A 93 -14.05 22.33 -20.03
CA GLY A 93 -15.04 22.03 -19.00
C GLY A 93 -14.45 22.05 -17.58
N THR A 94 -15.30 21.80 -16.59
CA THR A 94 -14.89 21.76 -15.17
C THR A 94 -15.24 20.41 -14.56
N LEU A 95 -14.30 19.81 -13.85
CA LEU A 95 -14.55 18.64 -13.00
C LEU A 95 -14.53 19.03 -11.53
N SER A 96 -15.19 18.21 -10.70
CA SER A 96 -15.15 18.36 -9.25
C SER A 96 -15.00 17.01 -8.58
N THR A 97 -14.29 16.99 -7.45
CA THR A 97 -14.40 15.90 -6.46
C THR A 97 -14.89 16.46 -5.15
N ARG A 98 -15.56 15.64 -4.36
CA ARG A 98 -15.99 16.00 -3.02
C ARG A 98 -15.55 14.95 -2.02
N HIS A 99 -14.91 15.43 -0.96
CA HIS A 99 -14.48 14.64 0.18
C HIS A 99 -15.23 15.08 1.43
N VAL A 100 -15.61 14.12 2.26
CA VAL A 100 -16.32 14.33 3.53
C VAL A 100 -15.45 13.83 4.66
N TRP A 101 -15.31 14.67 5.68
CA TRP A 101 -14.76 14.36 6.98
C TRP A 101 -15.90 14.04 7.93
N THR A 102 -15.63 13.22 8.93
CA THR A 102 -16.52 13.10 10.10
C THR A 102 -15.72 13.41 11.36
N PRO A 103 -16.36 13.83 12.46
CA PRO A 103 -15.67 14.01 13.74
C PRO A 103 -14.89 12.75 14.15
N GLU A 104 -15.45 11.57 13.92
CA GLU A 104 -14.83 10.28 14.24
C GLU A 104 -13.57 10.04 13.42
N LEU A 105 -13.56 10.39 12.13
CA LEU A 105 -12.36 10.28 11.28
C LEU A 105 -11.27 11.26 11.72
N GLN A 106 -11.66 12.50 12.05
CA GLN A 106 -10.72 13.52 12.51
C GLN A 106 -10.07 13.11 13.83
N GLU A 107 -10.87 12.59 14.76
CA GLU A 107 -10.41 12.04 16.04
C GLU A 107 -9.47 10.85 15.83
N ALA A 108 -9.84 9.92 14.94
CA ALA A 108 -9.04 8.76 14.58
C ALA A 108 -7.80 9.08 13.73
N GLY A 109 -7.63 10.32 13.25
CA GLY A 109 -6.56 10.68 12.32
C GLY A 109 -6.68 10.02 10.94
N ILE A 110 -7.87 9.55 10.59
CA ILE A 110 -8.18 8.88 9.32
C ILE A 110 -8.46 9.94 8.25
N ARG A 111 -8.11 9.63 7.00
CA ARG A 111 -8.35 10.50 5.83
C ARG A 111 -9.86 10.65 5.57
N SER A 112 -10.24 11.71 4.88
CA SER A 112 -11.62 11.91 4.40
C SER A 112 -12.05 10.85 3.40
N TYR A 113 -13.36 10.65 3.32
CA TYR A 113 -13.97 9.77 2.32
C TYR A 113 -14.39 10.57 1.08
N ARG A 114 -14.03 10.07 -0.11
CA ARG A 114 -14.56 10.62 -1.36
C ARG A 114 -16.00 10.17 -1.54
N VAL A 115 -16.91 11.14 -1.67
CA VAL A 115 -18.34 10.88 -1.93
C VAL A 115 -18.73 11.22 -3.37
N GLU A 116 -17.88 11.96 -4.08
CA GLU A 116 -18.12 12.38 -5.46
C GLU A 116 -16.83 12.27 -6.27
N HIS A 117 -16.90 11.51 -7.36
CA HIS A 117 -15.80 11.28 -8.29
C HIS A 117 -15.77 12.35 -9.39
N LEU A 118 -14.65 12.43 -10.11
CA LEU A 118 -14.45 13.42 -11.17
C LEU A 118 -15.51 13.30 -12.27
N VAL A 119 -15.72 12.07 -12.76
CA VAL A 119 -16.61 11.73 -13.87
C VAL A 119 -18.01 11.41 -13.34
N LYS A 120 -18.98 12.26 -13.68
CA LYS A 120 -20.40 12.11 -13.33
C LYS A 120 -21.25 11.82 -14.57
N GLN A 121 -20.84 12.34 -15.71
CA GLN A 121 -21.48 12.18 -17.01
C GLN A 121 -20.46 11.87 -18.11
N SER A 122 -20.93 11.44 -19.29
CA SER A 122 -20.02 10.97 -20.35
C SER A 122 -19.11 12.07 -20.90
N SER A 123 -19.50 13.34 -20.88
CA SER A 123 -18.65 14.47 -21.32
C SER A 123 -17.46 14.72 -20.38
N ASP A 124 -17.54 14.27 -19.13
CA ASP A 124 -16.49 14.51 -18.14
C ASP A 124 -15.22 13.71 -18.45
N TYR A 125 -15.32 12.62 -19.23
CA TYR A 125 -14.16 11.89 -19.74
C TYR A 125 -13.25 12.76 -20.62
N ASP A 126 -13.84 13.64 -21.43
CA ASP A 126 -13.07 14.52 -22.31
C ASP A 126 -12.31 15.57 -21.49
N VAL A 127 -12.93 16.09 -20.42
CA VAL A 127 -12.29 17.01 -19.47
C VAL A 127 -11.21 16.28 -18.65
N GLY A 128 -11.48 15.06 -18.20
CA GLY A 128 -10.52 14.24 -17.45
C GLY A 128 -9.29 13.91 -18.29
N THR A 129 -9.50 13.60 -19.57
CA THR A 129 -8.43 13.37 -20.54
C THR A 129 -7.57 14.62 -20.68
N TYR A 130 -8.20 15.79 -20.81
CA TYR A 130 -7.49 17.07 -20.88
C TYR A 130 -6.62 17.30 -19.63
N VAL A 131 -7.15 17.08 -18.42
CA VAL A 131 -6.39 17.24 -17.17
C VAL A 131 -5.14 16.34 -17.16
N VAL A 132 -5.29 15.07 -17.56
CA VAL A 132 -4.18 14.11 -17.61
C VAL A 132 -3.11 14.53 -18.62
N GLU A 133 -3.51 14.92 -19.84
CA GLU A 133 -2.60 15.37 -20.91
C GLU A 133 -1.82 16.65 -20.53
N HIS A 134 -2.40 17.45 -19.63
CA HIS A 134 -1.82 18.70 -19.15
C HIS A 134 -1.13 18.57 -17.78
N THR A 135 -1.00 17.35 -17.26
CA THR A 135 -0.23 17.10 -16.05
C THR A 135 1.28 17.16 -16.34
N ARG A 136 2.03 17.72 -15.40
CA ARG A 136 3.49 17.80 -15.40
C ARG A 136 4.04 17.16 -14.14
N LEU A 137 5.10 16.38 -14.31
CA LEU A 137 5.79 15.69 -13.22
C LEU A 137 7.14 16.36 -12.98
N THR A 138 7.37 16.83 -11.75
CA THR A 138 8.66 17.37 -11.33
C THR A 138 9.32 16.40 -10.34
N PRO A 139 10.52 15.87 -10.62
CA PRO A 139 11.21 14.96 -9.71
C PRO A 139 11.50 15.61 -8.35
N THR A 140 11.39 14.85 -7.27
CA THR A 140 11.70 15.29 -5.90
C THR A 140 12.70 14.36 -5.20
N PHE A 141 13.72 13.92 -5.95
CA PHE A 141 14.68 12.90 -5.48
C PHE A 141 15.50 13.35 -4.27
N ASP A 142 15.85 14.63 -4.17
CA ASP A 142 16.57 15.16 -3.00
C ASP A 142 15.71 15.15 -1.74
N GLU A 143 14.41 15.47 -1.86
CA GLU A 143 13.45 15.41 -0.77
C GLU A 143 13.28 13.96 -0.30
N PHE A 144 13.13 13.02 -1.24
CA PHE A 144 13.07 11.59 -0.94
C PHE A 144 14.36 11.10 -0.28
N ALA A 145 15.54 11.44 -0.81
CA ALA A 145 16.81 11.00 -0.25
C ALA A 145 17.04 11.57 1.16
N ALA A 146 16.57 12.80 1.43
CA ALA A 146 16.57 13.37 2.77
C ALA A 146 15.65 12.60 3.72
N PHE A 147 14.48 12.17 3.25
CA PHE A 147 13.56 11.34 4.02
C PHE A 147 14.15 9.94 4.29
N ASP A 148 14.72 9.27 3.29
CA ASP A 148 15.35 7.95 3.45
C ASP A 148 16.56 7.98 4.40
N ARG A 149 17.33 9.08 4.41
CA ARG A 149 18.39 9.27 5.42
C ARG A 149 17.87 9.35 6.85
N LYS A 150 16.66 9.89 7.06
CA LYS A 150 16.03 9.95 8.40
C LYS A 150 15.55 8.59 8.87
N VAL A 151 15.05 7.76 7.95
CA VAL A 151 14.69 6.35 8.24
C VAL A 151 15.96 5.56 8.56
N GLY A 152 17.01 5.75 7.76
CA GLY A 152 18.30 5.12 8.00
C GLY A 152 18.21 3.59 8.06
N GLU A 153 19.14 2.98 8.78
CA GLU A 153 19.24 1.51 8.88
C GLU A 153 18.12 0.86 9.74
N ASP A 154 17.32 1.69 10.42
CA ASP A 154 16.22 1.26 11.28
C ASP A 154 14.99 0.81 10.49
N GLY A 155 14.94 1.00 9.17
CA GLY A 155 13.77 0.65 8.38
C GLY A 155 13.96 0.73 6.87
N LEU A 156 12.85 0.76 6.15
CA LEU A 156 12.82 0.82 4.70
C LEU A 156 11.82 1.88 4.25
N THR A 157 12.25 2.78 3.35
CA THR A 157 11.32 3.65 2.65
C THR A 157 10.68 2.93 1.48
N LEU A 158 9.38 3.11 1.31
CA LEU A 158 8.64 2.56 0.20
C LEU A 158 7.76 3.67 -0.40
N PRO A 159 8.26 4.39 -1.43
CA PRO A 159 7.47 5.40 -2.11
C PRO A 159 6.36 4.75 -2.93
N PHE A 160 5.15 5.29 -2.81
CA PHE A 160 4.00 4.91 -3.62
C PHE A 160 3.91 5.78 -4.87
N ILE A 161 3.81 5.16 -6.04
CA ILE A 161 3.76 5.86 -7.33
C ILE A 161 2.37 5.83 -8.00
N GLY A 162 1.34 5.45 -7.25
CA GLY A 162 -0.07 5.48 -7.70
C GLY A 162 -0.64 4.11 -8.08
N TYR A 163 -1.92 4.11 -8.41
CA TYR A 163 -2.65 2.95 -8.95
C TYR A 163 -2.39 2.80 -10.45
N CYS A 164 -2.59 1.62 -11.04
CA CYS A 164 -2.47 1.50 -12.50
C CYS A 164 -3.56 2.31 -13.23
N PRO A 165 -3.39 2.67 -14.52
CA PRO A 165 -4.31 3.56 -15.22
C PRO A 165 -5.79 3.14 -15.12
N MET A 166 -6.07 1.84 -15.27
CA MET A 166 -7.44 1.33 -15.15
C MET A 166 -7.94 1.36 -13.70
N HIS A 167 -7.07 1.06 -12.74
CA HIS A 167 -7.43 1.17 -11.34
C HIS A 167 -7.64 2.63 -10.91
N SER A 168 -6.83 3.57 -11.40
CA SER A 168 -7.08 5.00 -11.20
C SER A 168 -8.44 5.43 -11.75
N LEU A 169 -8.88 4.89 -12.89
CA LEU A 169 -10.25 5.14 -13.38
C LEU A 169 -11.31 4.67 -12.39
N MET A 170 -11.18 3.43 -11.91
CA MET A 170 -12.11 2.80 -10.98
C MET A 170 -12.13 3.50 -9.63
N HIS A 171 -10.95 3.80 -9.09
CA HIS A 171 -10.78 4.39 -7.77
C HIS A 171 -11.05 5.90 -7.83
N ASP A 172 -10.32 6.65 -8.66
CA ASP A 172 -10.24 8.12 -8.57
C ASP A 172 -11.18 8.89 -9.48
N TYR A 173 -11.38 8.42 -10.71
CA TYR A 173 -12.08 9.22 -11.72
C TYR A 173 -13.58 8.92 -11.75
N VAL A 174 -13.97 7.66 -11.71
CA VAL A 174 -15.35 7.25 -12.03
C VAL A 174 -16.07 6.65 -10.83
N GLY A 175 -15.34 5.95 -9.96
CA GLY A 175 -15.91 5.09 -8.93
C GLY A 175 -16.25 3.71 -9.48
N TYR A 176 -16.09 2.68 -8.66
CA TYR A 176 -16.18 1.27 -9.07
C TYR A 176 -17.49 0.89 -9.77
N GLU A 177 -18.64 1.22 -9.18
CA GLU A 177 -19.95 0.85 -9.74
C GLU A 177 -20.16 1.48 -11.13
N LYS A 178 -19.99 2.81 -11.21
CA LYS A 178 -20.18 3.55 -12.46
C LYS A 178 -19.16 3.14 -13.52
N PHE A 179 -17.93 2.82 -13.13
CA PHE A 179 -16.91 2.35 -14.06
C PHE A 179 -17.38 1.14 -14.87
N TYR A 180 -17.98 0.14 -14.23
CA TYR A 180 -18.47 -1.06 -14.93
C TYR A 180 -19.61 -0.77 -15.90
N LEU A 181 -20.49 0.18 -15.56
CA LEU A 181 -21.56 0.64 -16.45
C LEU A 181 -20.98 1.40 -17.65
N ASP A 182 -20.10 2.37 -17.39
CA ASP A 182 -19.47 3.19 -18.42
C ASP A 182 -18.56 2.37 -19.34
N LEU A 183 -17.93 1.30 -18.84
CA LEU A 183 -17.14 0.39 -19.66
C LEU A 183 -18.01 -0.35 -20.70
N CYS A 184 -19.31 -0.55 -20.40
CA CYS A 184 -20.28 -1.10 -21.34
C CYS A 184 -20.88 -0.02 -22.25
N ASP A 185 -21.30 1.11 -21.68
CA ASP A 185 -22.08 2.15 -22.39
C ASP A 185 -21.19 3.10 -23.22
N TYR A 186 -19.99 3.40 -22.72
CA TYR A 186 -19.05 4.37 -23.29
C TYR A 186 -17.61 3.83 -23.41
N PRO A 187 -17.38 2.60 -23.94
CA PRO A 187 -16.06 1.97 -23.94
C PRO A 187 -14.99 2.83 -24.59
N ALA A 188 -15.29 3.49 -25.71
CA ALA A 188 -14.32 4.36 -26.40
C ALA A 188 -13.86 5.55 -25.54
N LYS A 189 -14.72 6.08 -24.66
CA LYS A 189 -14.36 7.19 -23.76
C LYS A 189 -13.51 6.70 -22.59
N VAL A 190 -13.86 5.55 -22.02
CA VAL A 190 -13.08 4.90 -20.96
C VAL A 190 -11.68 4.56 -21.47
N GLU A 191 -11.58 3.93 -22.64
CA GLU A 191 -10.31 3.55 -23.26
C GLU A 191 -9.47 4.79 -23.63
N ARG A 192 -10.08 5.88 -24.11
CA ARG A 192 -9.35 7.12 -24.39
C ARG A 192 -8.68 7.71 -23.14
N LEU A 193 -9.42 7.77 -22.02
CA LEU A 193 -8.85 8.26 -20.77
C LEU A 193 -7.82 7.27 -20.19
N HIS A 194 -8.04 5.96 -20.34
CA HIS A 194 -7.07 4.93 -19.98
C HIS A 194 -5.74 5.12 -20.71
N GLU A 195 -5.76 5.37 -22.02
CA GLU A 195 -4.55 5.60 -22.83
C GLU A 195 -3.80 6.88 -22.42
N ALA A 196 -4.53 7.97 -22.13
CA ALA A 196 -3.91 9.19 -21.62
C ALA A 196 -3.23 8.96 -20.26
N LEU A 197 -3.88 8.23 -19.35
CA LEU A 197 -3.31 7.85 -18.07
C LEU A 197 -2.10 6.92 -18.26
N LEU A 198 -2.16 5.95 -19.16
CA LEU A 198 -1.04 5.05 -19.47
C LEU A 198 0.18 5.84 -19.98
N ALA A 199 -0.02 6.84 -20.83
CA ALA A 199 1.05 7.72 -21.28
C ALA A 199 1.69 8.53 -20.14
N LEU A 200 0.90 9.05 -19.20
CA LEU A 200 1.41 9.71 -18.00
C LEU A 200 2.14 8.74 -17.08
N HIS A 201 1.60 7.55 -16.86
CA HIS A 201 2.19 6.52 -16.00
C HIS A 201 3.53 6.03 -16.54
N ARG A 202 3.73 5.93 -17.85
CA ARG A 202 5.05 5.66 -18.44
C ARG A 202 6.11 6.70 -18.06
N GLN A 203 5.73 7.96 -17.84
CA GLN A 203 6.63 8.99 -17.32
C GLN A 203 6.91 8.76 -15.82
N VAL A 204 5.87 8.44 -15.04
CA VAL A 204 5.98 8.09 -13.62
C VAL A 204 6.95 6.91 -13.41
N TRP A 205 6.81 5.83 -14.20
CA TRP A 205 7.66 4.65 -14.08
C TRP A 205 9.13 4.94 -14.40
N ARG A 206 9.40 5.80 -15.39
CA ARG A 206 10.77 6.27 -15.69
C ARG A 206 11.36 7.08 -14.54
N LEU A 207 10.58 8.00 -13.96
CA LEU A 207 11.00 8.73 -12.76
C LEU A 207 11.28 7.81 -11.57
N ALA A 208 10.44 6.79 -11.37
CA ALA A 208 10.65 5.79 -10.32
C ALA A 208 11.92 4.96 -10.55
N ALA A 209 12.19 4.57 -11.80
CA ALA A 209 13.40 3.86 -12.20
C ALA A 209 14.67 4.70 -11.95
N ASP A 210 14.64 5.99 -12.28
CA ASP A 210 15.75 6.93 -12.10
C ASP A 210 15.94 7.38 -10.64
N SER A 211 14.94 7.14 -9.78
CA SER A 211 14.97 7.57 -8.39
C SER A 211 16.04 6.83 -7.56
N PRO A 212 16.45 7.36 -6.40
CA PRO A 212 17.36 6.68 -5.50
C PRO A 212 16.70 5.58 -4.63
N ALA A 213 15.39 5.33 -4.76
CA ALA A 213 14.68 4.32 -3.97
C ALA A 213 15.17 2.89 -4.27
N TYR A 214 15.07 1.96 -3.32
CA TYR A 214 15.43 0.54 -3.55
C TYR A 214 14.26 -0.30 -4.07
N ALA A 215 13.06 0.01 -3.57
CA ALA A 215 11.81 -0.66 -3.88
C ALA A 215 10.75 0.43 -4.11
N ILE A 216 9.77 0.13 -4.96
CA ILE A 216 8.71 1.05 -5.38
C ILE A 216 7.37 0.35 -5.13
N GLU A 217 6.48 1.00 -4.39
CA GLU A 217 5.10 0.54 -4.28
C GLU A 217 4.31 1.05 -5.47
N TYR A 218 3.71 0.13 -6.22
CA TYR A 218 2.88 0.43 -7.37
C TYR A 218 1.63 -0.43 -7.34
N ASP A 219 0.48 0.24 -7.38
CA ASP A 219 -0.83 -0.40 -7.29
C ASP A 219 -1.04 -1.19 -5.99
N GLY A 220 -2.19 -1.82 -5.85
CA GLY A 220 -2.56 -2.60 -4.69
C GLY A 220 -4.02 -2.42 -4.30
N ASN A 221 -4.35 -2.70 -3.04
CA ASN A 221 -5.73 -2.69 -2.54
C ASN A 221 -6.68 -3.54 -3.41
N PHE A 222 -6.17 -4.67 -3.93
CA PHE A 222 -6.97 -5.51 -4.80
C PHE A 222 -8.02 -6.28 -4.01
N ASP A 223 -9.20 -6.39 -4.60
CA ASP A 223 -10.29 -7.23 -4.12
C ASP A 223 -10.88 -7.97 -5.33
N GLU A 224 -11.15 -9.26 -5.20
CA GLU A 224 -11.60 -10.10 -6.31
C GLU A 224 -13.02 -9.79 -6.79
N ALA A 225 -13.83 -9.09 -5.99
CA ALA A 225 -15.13 -8.59 -6.40
C ALA A 225 -15.00 -7.23 -7.10
N MET A 226 -14.09 -6.37 -6.63
CA MET A 226 -13.87 -5.04 -7.21
C MET A 226 -13.00 -5.06 -8.47
N THR A 227 -12.06 -5.99 -8.55
CA THR A 227 -11.07 -6.19 -9.63
C THR A 227 -11.05 -7.67 -10.06
N PRO A 228 -12.15 -8.21 -10.62
CA PRO A 228 -12.27 -9.62 -10.93
C PRO A 228 -11.25 -10.06 -12.00
N PRO A 229 -10.87 -11.36 -12.05
CA PRO A 229 -9.81 -11.84 -12.93
C PRO A 229 -9.89 -11.37 -14.39
N PRO A 230 -11.06 -11.35 -15.09
CA PRO A 230 -11.11 -10.88 -16.47
C PRO A 230 -10.71 -9.41 -16.66
N ILE A 231 -11.02 -8.55 -15.68
CA ILE A 231 -10.63 -7.13 -15.70
C ILE A 231 -9.14 -6.99 -15.41
N TYR A 232 -8.65 -7.74 -14.42
CA TYR A 232 -7.25 -7.74 -14.05
C TYR A 232 -6.37 -8.23 -15.21
N GLU A 233 -6.71 -9.36 -15.82
CA GLU A 233 -6.00 -9.92 -16.97
C GLU A 233 -5.95 -8.95 -18.16
N LYS A 234 -7.07 -8.27 -18.43
CA LYS A 234 -7.18 -7.36 -19.59
C LYS A 234 -6.38 -6.06 -19.40
N TYR A 235 -6.46 -5.44 -18.22
CA TYR A 235 -5.97 -4.07 -18.02
C TYR A 235 -4.83 -3.93 -17.02
N PHE A 236 -4.82 -4.74 -15.97
CA PHE A 236 -3.86 -4.61 -14.87
C PHE A 236 -2.57 -5.36 -15.20
N LEU A 237 -2.69 -6.65 -15.53
CA LEU A 237 -1.57 -7.52 -15.83
C LEU A 237 -0.60 -6.96 -16.89
N PRO A 238 -1.05 -6.52 -18.09
CA PRO A 238 -0.12 -5.96 -19.09
C PRO A 238 0.55 -4.68 -18.60
N THR A 239 -0.16 -3.83 -17.86
CA THR A 239 0.38 -2.60 -17.30
C THR A 239 1.44 -2.89 -16.23
N HIS A 240 1.15 -3.83 -15.34
CA HIS A 240 2.08 -4.23 -14.27
C HIS A 240 3.36 -4.83 -14.86
N LEU A 241 3.23 -5.67 -15.90
CA LEU A 241 4.37 -6.22 -16.62
C LEU A 241 5.24 -5.14 -17.29
N GLU A 242 4.63 -4.13 -17.91
CA GLU A 242 5.37 -3.00 -18.49
C GLU A 242 6.13 -2.19 -17.42
N CYS A 243 5.46 -1.91 -16.29
CA CYS A 243 6.09 -1.23 -15.15
C CYS A 243 7.25 -2.05 -14.58
N ALA A 244 7.03 -3.34 -14.34
CA ALA A 244 8.03 -4.27 -13.80
C ALA A 244 9.27 -4.31 -14.70
N ASP A 245 9.11 -4.41 -16.02
CA ASP A 245 10.23 -4.40 -16.98
C ASP A 245 11.06 -3.09 -16.89
N ILE A 246 10.41 -1.93 -16.72
CA ILE A 246 11.10 -0.64 -16.54
C ILE A 246 11.86 -0.58 -15.20
N LEU A 247 11.21 -0.98 -14.11
CA LEU A 247 11.79 -0.96 -12.76
C LEU A 247 12.93 -1.97 -12.60
N HIS A 248 12.75 -3.20 -13.10
CA HIS A 248 13.75 -4.27 -12.99
C HIS A 248 15.01 -3.96 -13.80
N ARG A 249 14.90 -3.33 -14.97
CA ARG A 249 16.06 -2.87 -15.76
C ARG A 249 16.95 -1.86 -15.02
N SER A 250 16.38 -1.10 -14.08
CA SER A 250 17.12 -0.17 -13.22
C SER A 250 17.47 -0.78 -11.85
N GLY A 251 17.25 -2.07 -11.65
CA GLY A 251 17.56 -2.80 -10.42
C GLY A 251 16.63 -2.47 -9.24
N LYS A 252 15.46 -1.88 -9.51
CA LYS A 252 14.42 -1.58 -8.51
C LYS A 252 13.52 -2.79 -8.31
N LEU A 253 12.99 -2.93 -7.11
CA LEU A 253 11.97 -3.93 -6.79
C LEU A 253 10.58 -3.32 -6.90
N MET A 254 9.61 -4.07 -7.42
CA MET A 254 8.21 -3.66 -7.52
C MET A 254 7.39 -4.32 -6.41
N VAL A 255 6.63 -3.52 -5.67
CA VAL A 255 5.86 -3.93 -4.50
C VAL A 255 4.38 -3.61 -4.72
N ALA A 256 3.49 -4.59 -4.55
CA ALA A 256 2.05 -4.38 -4.50
C ALA A 256 1.59 -4.24 -3.04
N HIS A 257 0.60 -3.39 -2.78
CA HIS A 257 -0.14 -3.42 -1.52
C HIS A 257 -1.31 -4.43 -1.60
N THR A 258 -1.38 -5.40 -0.70
CA THR A 258 -2.16 -6.65 -0.87
C THR A 258 -2.93 -7.01 0.41
N ASP A 259 -3.77 -6.10 0.87
CA ASP A 259 -4.59 -6.19 2.08
C ASP A 259 -5.97 -6.83 1.87
N GLY A 260 -6.51 -6.80 0.65
CA GLY A 260 -7.88 -7.23 0.35
C GLY A 260 -8.11 -8.73 0.12
N GLU A 261 -9.37 -9.08 -0.18
CA GLU A 261 -9.78 -10.44 -0.56
C GLU A 261 -9.32 -10.76 -2.00
N MET A 262 -8.19 -11.45 -2.14
CA MET A 262 -7.54 -11.69 -3.43
C MET A 262 -7.42 -13.17 -3.78
N LYS A 263 -8.21 -14.07 -3.19
CA LYS A 263 -8.02 -15.50 -3.39
C LYS A 263 -7.98 -15.92 -4.87
N LYS A 264 -8.86 -15.35 -5.71
CA LYS A 264 -8.84 -15.56 -7.18
C LYS A 264 -7.73 -14.81 -7.90
N LEU A 265 -7.15 -13.78 -7.29
CA LEU A 265 -6.09 -12.95 -7.87
C LEU A 265 -4.68 -13.41 -7.49
N LEU A 266 -4.50 -14.30 -6.49
CA LEU A 266 -3.18 -14.81 -6.11
C LEU A 266 -2.35 -15.31 -7.31
N PRO A 267 -2.90 -16.10 -8.27
CA PRO A 267 -2.13 -16.52 -9.44
C PRO A 267 -1.75 -15.37 -10.38
N LEU A 268 -2.56 -14.32 -10.45
CA LEU A 268 -2.33 -13.15 -11.30
C LEU A 268 -1.27 -12.24 -10.70
N VAL A 269 -1.30 -11.99 -9.38
CA VAL A 269 -0.22 -11.28 -8.66
C VAL A 269 1.13 -11.95 -8.92
N ALA A 270 1.17 -13.29 -8.95
CA ALA A 270 2.38 -14.07 -9.26
C ALA A 270 2.91 -13.87 -10.69
N GLN A 271 2.06 -13.40 -11.61
CA GLN A 271 2.36 -13.17 -13.03
C GLN A 271 2.66 -11.69 -13.31
N SER A 272 2.20 -10.77 -12.46
CA SER A 272 2.30 -9.32 -12.67
C SER A 272 3.70 -8.70 -12.53
N GLY A 273 4.74 -9.51 -12.29
CA GLY A 273 6.11 -9.01 -12.13
C GLY A 273 6.40 -8.36 -10.76
N TYR A 274 5.51 -8.48 -9.79
CA TYR A 274 5.77 -8.05 -8.41
C TYR A 274 6.85 -8.90 -7.75
N ASP A 275 7.77 -8.25 -7.05
CA ASP A 275 8.77 -8.89 -6.19
C ASP A 275 8.23 -9.13 -4.78
N VAL A 276 7.29 -8.28 -4.34
CA VAL A 276 6.76 -8.27 -2.97
C VAL A 276 5.26 -7.98 -2.97
N ALA A 277 4.54 -8.74 -2.15
CA ALA A 277 3.15 -8.48 -1.78
C ALA A 277 3.14 -7.95 -0.33
N GLU A 278 3.05 -6.62 -0.19
CA GLU A 278 3.03 -5.88 1.07
C GLU A 278 1.63 -5.82 1.67
N ALA A 279 1.51 -5.60 2.98
CA ALA A 279 0.26 -5.65 3.73
C ALA A 279 -0.52 -6.97 3.54
N PHE A 280 0.18 -8.07 3.25
CA PHE A 280 -0.46 -9.36 3.00
C PHE A 280 -1.32 -9.77 4.19
N THR A 281 -2.63 -9.89 3.96
CA THR A 281 -3.61 -10.14 5.03
C THR A 281 -4.24 -11.52 4.86
N PRO A 282 -3.86 -12.52 5.68
CA PRO A 282 -4.53 -13.81 5.67
C PRO A 282 -5.82 -13.81 6.52
N LYS A 283 -6.44 -14.99 6.65
CA LYS A 283 -7.43 -15.29 7.70
C LYS A 283 -6.99 -14.74 9.06
N PRO A 284 -7.92 -14.17 9.87
CA PRO A 284 -9.37 -14.23 9.69
C PRO A 284 -10.00 -13.05 8.95
N MET A 285 -9.22 -12.07 8.46
CA MET A 285 -9.78 -10.93 7.72
C MET A 285 -10.11 -11.27 6.27
N THR A 286 -9.38 -12.21 5.67
CA THR A 286 -9.61 -12.72 4.31
C THR A 286 -9.85 -14.23 4.33
N SER A 287 -10.20 -14.80 3.18
CA SER A 287 -10.53 -16.22 3.04
C SER A 287 -9.33 -17.15 2.77
N TYR A 288 -8.13 -16.60 2.60
CA TYR A 288 -6.92 -17.34 2.24
C TYR A 288 -5.83 -17.28 3.32
N THR A 289 -4.86 -18.19 3.23
CA THR A 289 -3.78 -18.36 4.21
C THR A 289 -2.42 -18.01 3.62
N ILE A 290 -1.40 -17.88 4.47
CA ILE A 290 0.00 -17.76 4.03
C ILE A 290 0.38 -18.98 3.17
N SER A 291 -0.07 -20.18 3.55
CA SER A 291 0.15 -21.40 2.76
C SER A 291 -0.48 -21.36 1.37
N ASP A 292 -1.63 -20.70 1.20
CA ASP A 292 -2.25 -20.52 -0.12
C ASP A 292 -1.41 -19.60 -1.01
N ALA A 293 -0.95 -18.48 -0.47
CA ALA A 293 -0.05 -17.56 -1.17
C ALA A 293 1.28 -18.24 -1.53
N ARG A 294 1.89 -19.01 -0.61
CA ARG A 294 3.10 -19.81 -0.91
C ARG A 294 2.90 -20.77 -2.06
N ARG A 295 1.76 -21.45 -2.12
CA ARG A 295 1.45 -22.38 -3.20
C ARG A 295 1.28 -21.66 -4.55
N ALA A 296 0.70 -20.47 -4.56
CA ALA A 296 0.52 -19.67 -5.77
C ALA A 296 1.82 -19.00 -6.24
N TRP A 297 2.61 -18.47 -5.31
CA TRP A 297 3.75 -17.58 -5.60
C TRP A 297 5.08 -18.33 -5.66
N GLY A 298 5.23 -19.40 -4.88
CA GLY A 298 6.49 -20.12 -4.73
C GLY A 298 7.61 -19.16 -4.31
N ASP A 299 8.72 -19.21 -5.04
CA ASP A 299 9.89 -18.34 -4.82
C ASP A 299 9.88 -17.07 -5.68
N ARG A 300 8.74 -16.72 -6.30
CA ARG A 300 8.63 -15.53 -7.17
C ARG A 300 8.33 -14.26 -6.38
N VAL A 301 7.41 -14.33 -5.44
CA VAL A 301 6.91 -13.16 -4.69
C VAL A 301 7.22 -13.33 -3.21
N THR A 302 7.80 -12.28 -2.62
CA THR A 302 8.03 -12.16 -1.18
C THR A 302 6.75 -11.75 -0.48
N ILE A 303 6.38 -12.47 0.58
CA ILE A 303 5.25 -12.08 1.44
C ILE A 303 5.75 -11.03 2.43
N TRP A 304 5.14 -9.85 2.46
CA TRP A 304 5.37 -8.85 3.49
C TRP A 304 4.04 -8.54 4.19
N GLY A 305 3.92 -8.97 5.45
CA GLY A 305 2.68 -8.90 6.21
C GLY A 305 2.50 -10.16 7.06
N GLY A 306 1.30 -10.70 7.03
CA GLY A 306 0.96 -11.98 7.63
C GLY A 306 0.24 -11.89 8.97
N ILE A 307 0.24 -10.74 9.65
CA ILE A 307 -0.53 -10.51 10.88
C ILE A 307 -1.79 -9.70 10.55
N PRO A 308 -2.98 -10.32 10.41
CA PRO A 308 -4.24 -9.61 10.24
C PRO A 308 -4.49 -8.70 11.43
N THR A 309 -4.77 -7.42 11.19
CA THR A 309 -4.81 -6.40 12.24
C THR A 309 -5.89 -6.64 13.28
N VAL A 310 -7.00 -7.32 12.92
CA VAL A 310 -8.05 -7.71 13.87
C VAL A 310 -7.56 -8.64 14.98
N VAL A 311 -6.48 -9.42 14.78
CA VAL A 311 -5.94 -10.27 15.84
C VAL A 311 -5.25 -9.46 16.94
N LEU A 312 -5.05 -8.15 16.74
CA LEU A 312 -4.51 -7.23 17.72
C LEU A 312 -5.60 -6.62 18.62
N THR A 313 -6.88 -6.74 18.29
CA THR A 313 -7.98 -6.12 19.04
C THR A 313 -8.58 -7.08 20.08
N SER A 314 -9.42 -6.56 20.97
CA SER A 314 -10.12 -7.37 21.99
C SER A 314 -11.12 -8.37 21.42
N THR A 315 -11.38 -8.38 20.12
CA THR A 315 -12.19 -9.41 19.44
C THR A 315 -11.60 -10.82 19.62
N PHE A 316 -10.27 -10.92 19.75
CA PHE A 316 -9.56 -12.18 20.01
C PHE A 316 -8.98 -12.18 21.42
N THR A 317 -8.91 -13.37 22.03
CA THR A 317 -8.23 -13.56 23.32
C THR A 317 -6.72 -13.60 23.12
N ASP A 318 -5.95 -13.36 24.18
CA ASP A 318 -4.48 -13.45 24.11
C ASP A 318 -4.01 -14.87 23.75
N ALA A 319 -4.72 -15.90 24.23
CA ALA A 319 -4.47 -17.28 23.83
C ALA A 319 -4.68 -17.52 22.33
N HIS A 320 -5.73 -16.93 21.73
CA HIS A 320 -5.94 -17.00 20.28
C HIS A 320 -4.85 -16.23 19.51
N PHE A 321 -4.47 -15.05 19.98
CA PHE A 321 -3.40 -14.27 19.38
C PHE A 321 -2.06 -15.01 19.42
N GLU A 322 -1.66 -15.59 20.55
CA GLU A 322 -0.42 -16.37 20.67
C GLU A 322 -0.46 -17.62 19.78
N ALA A 323 -1.58 -18.35 19.78
CA ALA A 323 -1.74 -19.52 18.91
C ALA A 323 -1.63 -19.15 17.43
N PHE A 324 -2.24 -18.02 17.02
CA PHE A 324 -2.13 -17.48 15.68
C PHE A 324 -0.68 -17.15 15.32
N MET A 325 0.04 -16.44 16.19
CA MET A 325 1.44 -16.08 15.94
C MET A 325 2.33 -17.32 15.80
N LEU A 326 2.13 -18.34 16.63
CA LEU A 326 2.87 -19.61 16.51
C LEU A 326 2.56 -20.31 15.18
N ASP A 327 1.30 -20.35 14.76
CA ASP A 327 0.91 -20.91 13.47
C ASP A 327 1.48 -20.12 12.28
N LEU A 328 1.49 -18.78 12.36
CA LEU A 328 2.13 -17.91 11.38
C LEU A 328 3.60 -18.29 11.18
N PHE A 329 4.38 -18.45 12.26
CA PHE A 329 5.78 -18.87 12.13
C PHE A 329 5.92 -20.26 11.49
N ARG A 330 4.99 -21.19 11.76
CA ARG A 330 4.97 -22.50 11.10
C ARG A 330 4.71 -22.36 9.59
N GLN A 331 3.73 -21.55 9.19
CA GLN A 331 3.42 -21.30 7.78
C GLN A 331 4.51 -20.50 7.06
N ALA A 332 5.25 -19.66 7.77
CA ALA A 332 6.38 -18.90 7.24
C ALA A 332 7.64 -19.75 7.06
N ALA A 333 7.73 -20.94 7.68
CA ALA A 333 8.90 -21.80 7.63
C ALA A 333 9.26 -22.24 6.18
N PRO A 334 10.55 -22.33 5.83
CA PRO A 334 11.74 -22.11 6.66
C PRO A 334 12.13 -20.63 6.86
N GLY A 335 11.31 -19.66 6.42
CA GLY A 335 11.53 -18.22 6.60
C GLY A 335 12.11 -17.50 5.38
N HIS A 336 12.24 -18.16 4.23
CA HIS A 336 12.69 -17.52 2.98
C HIS A 336 11.61 -16.59 2.42
N ARG A 337 11.98 -15.46 1.80
CA ARG A 337 11.04 -14.55 1.13
C ARG A 337 9.82 -14.19 1.99
N PHE A 338 10.07 -13.84 3.25
CA PHE A 338 9.06 -13.42 4.20
C PHE A 338 9.55 -12.22 5.01
N ILE A 339 8.73 -11.19 5.07
CA ILE A 339 8.89 -10.03 5.94
C ILE A 339 7.66 -10.01 6.83
N LEU A 340 7.87 -10.14 8.14
CA LEU A 340 6.78 -9.99 9.08
C LEU A 340 6.27 -8.56 9.01
N GLY A 341 4.96 -8.40 9.04
CA GLY A 341 4.28 -7.11 8.99
C GLY A 341 2.83 -7.27 9.41
N PHE A 342 2.16 -6.15 9.59
CA PHE A 342 0.70 -6.13 9.78
C PHE A 342 0.01 -6.13 8.42
N GLY A 343 -1.21 -6.67 8.38
CA GLY A 343 -2.09 -6.70 7.21
C GLY A 343 -2.59 -5.32 6.77
N ASP A 344 -2.43 -4.31 7.63
CA ASP A 344 -2.51 -2.88 7.34
C ASP A 344 -1.96 -2.17 8.59
N ASN A 345 -2.40 -0.95 8.90
CA ASN A 345 -2.06 -0.22 10.10
C ASN A 345 -2.56 -0.93 11.36
N VAL A 346 -1.79 -0.80 12.44
CA VAL A 346 -2.29 -1.17 13.77
C VAL A 346 -3.59 -0.38 14.06
N PRO A 347 -4.70 -1.06 14.39
CA PRO A 347 -5.97 -0.40 14.68
C PRO A 347 -5.89 0.51 15.90
N THR A 348 -6.76 1.53 15.97
CA THR A 348 -6.83 2.46 17.11
C THR A 348 -7.25 1.80 18.43
N ASP A 349 -7.92 0.65 18.35
CA ASP A 349 -8.38 -0.16 19.49
C ASP A 349 -7.49 -1.39 19.77
N ALA A 350 -6.29 -1.45 19.18
CA ALA A 350 -5.36 -2.54 19.42
C ALA A 350 -4.97 -2.67 20.90
N VAL A 351 -4.96 -3.90 21.40
CA VAL A 351 -4.43 -4.26 22.72
C VAL A 351 -2.92 -4.08 22.69
N PHE A 352 -2.44 -2.96 23.23
CA PHE A 352 -1.04 -2.55 23.10
C PHE A 352 -0.03 -3.62 23.54
N ASP A 353 -0.31 -4.37 24.61
CA ASP A 353 0.61 -5.38 25.16
C ASP A 353 0.88 -6.55 24.20
N ARG A 354 0.08 -6.70 23.14
CA ARG A 354 0.37 -7.63 22.05
C ARG A 354 1.58 -7.21 21.24
N LEU A 355 1.86 -5.91 21.09
CA LEU A 355 3.00 -5.43 20.29
C LEU A 355 4.36 -5.85 20.91
N PRO A 356 4.65 -5.62 22.21
CA PRO A 356 5.82 -6.20 22.86
C PRO A 356 5.84 -7.73 22.81
N THR A 357 4.68 -8.39 22.87
CA THR A 357 4.59 -9.86 22.77
C THR A 357 5.06 -10.37 21.40
N ILE A 358 4.75 -9.67 20.30
CA ILE A 358 5.26 -10.01 18.96
C ILE A 358 6.80 -9.99 18.95
N ARG A 359 7.43 -8.96 19.55
CA ARG A 359 8.89 -8.88 19.68
C ARG A 359 9.45 -10.12 20.39
N HIS A 360 8.84 -10.53 21.51
CA HIS A 360 9.27 -11.71 22.27
C HIS A 360 9.13 -13.00 21.46
N LEU A 361 8.01 -13.18 20.76
CA LEU A 361 7.78 -14.36 19.92
C LEU A 361 8.73 -14.39 18.72
N LEU A 362 8.96 -13.25 18.05
CA LEU A 362 9.91 -13.12 16.95
C LEU A 362 11.34 -13.45 17.39
N ALA A 363 11.75 -13.01 18.59
CA ALA A 363 13.07 -13.35 19.14
C ALA A 363 13.24 -14.85 19.39
N ARG A 364 12.16 -15.55 19.80
CA ARG A 364 12.19 -16.99 20.11
C ARG A 364 12.02 -17.89 18.88
N HIS A 365 11.20 -17.49 17.92
CA HIS A 365 10.74 -18.33 16.82
C HIS A 365 11.15 -17.84 15.42
N GLY A 366 11.59 -16.59 15.29
CA GLY A 366 11.89 -15.97 14.00
C GLY A 366 13.32 -16.18 13.47
N ARG A 367 14.18 -16.91 14.17
CA ARG A 367 15.54 -17.23 13.68
C ARG A 367 15.44 -18.16 12.47
N ILE A 368 16.23 -17.88 11.44
CA ILE A 368 16.19 -18.64 10.17
C ILE A 368 17.34 -19.67 10.13
N PRO A 369 17.10 -20.92 9.68
CA PRO A 369 15.81 -21.46 9.25
C PRO A 369 14.84 -21.60 10.43
N ILE A 370 13.57 -21.25 10.19
CA ILE A 370 12.51 -21.46 11.18
C ILE A 370 12.28 -22.97 11.29
N VAL A 371 12.59 -23.52 12.46
CA VAL A 371 12.39 -24.94 12.74
C VAL A 371 11.03 -25.13 13.38
N VAL A 372 10.13 -25.79 12.63
CA VAL A 372 8.83 -26.22 13.17
C VAL A 372 9.07 -27.38 14.13
N ARG A 373 9.03 -27.11 15.44
CA ARG A 373 8.95 -28.19 16.43
C ARG A 373 7.53 -28.77 16.38
N GLN A 374 7.43 -30.06 16.08
CA GLN A 374 6.17 -30.82 16.09
C GLN A 374 5.53 -30.78 17.48
#